data_AF-A0A7R8CMD4-F1
#
_entry.id   AF-A0A7R8CMD4-F1
#
_cell.length_a   1.000
_cell.length_b   1.000
_cell.length_c   1.000
_cell.angle_alpha   90.00
_cell.angle_beta   90.00
_cell.angle_gamma   90.00
#
_symmetry.space_group_name_H-M   'P 1'
#
loop_
_entity.id
_entity.type
_entity.pdbx_description
1 polymer ?
#
loop_
_entity_poly.entity_id
_entity_poly.type
_entity_poly.pdbx_seq_one_letter_code
_entity_poly.pdbx_strand_id
1 'polypeptide(L)'
;MPWKFAGSFYYATTVLTTIGYGHSTPKTDRGKFFTMVYAMIGIPLGLLMFNSIGERLNNFSSIVINRVRRLLKAKQPETTEMDLILVASALSFIVVFTGAATFSHYEGWTYFNAIYYCFVTLTTIGFGDLVALQQDNALETKPEYVIFALFFIMFWPRNHCCVP
;
A
#
# COMPACT_ATOMS: atom_id res chain seq x y z
N MET A 1 -9.01 16.99 14.74
CA MET A 1 -7.88 16.84 15.70
C MET A 1 -6.89 15.81 15.14
N PRO A 2 -5.68 16.23 14.76
CA PRO A 2 -4.72 15.40 14.01
C PRO A 2 -4.19 14.16 14.77
N TRP A 3 -4.43 14.05 16.08
CA TRP A 3 -3.88 12.98 16.94
C TRP A 3 -4.93 12.08 17.61
N LYS A 4 -6.15 11.98 17.05
CA LYS A 4 -7.08 10.89 17.46
C LYS A 4 -6.51 9.52 17.03
N PHE A 5 -7.04 8.41 17.56
CA PHE A 5 -6.53 7.04 17.33
C PHE A 5 -6.26 6.74 15.85
N ALA A 6 -7.23 7.03 14.97
CA ALA A 6 -7.10 6.78 13.53
C ALA A 6 -6.00 7.63 12.85
N GLY A 7 -5.83 8.89 13.26
CA GLY A 7 -4.73 9.74 12.79
C GLY A 7 -3.36 9.28 13.28
N SER A 8 -3.28 8.79 14.53
CA SER A 8 -2.06 8.20 15.09
C SER A 8 -1.69 6.89 14.40
N PHE A 9 -2.66 6.05 14.06
CA PHE A 9 -2.46 4.82 13.32
C PHE A 9 -2.00 5.08 11.88
N TYR A 10 -2.59 6.07 11.21
CA TYR A 10 -2.15 6.53 9.89
C TYR A 10 -0.71 7.03 9.91
N TYR A 11 -0.37 7.89 10.88
CA TYR A 11 1.00 8.34 11.10
C TYR A 11 1.97 7.15 11.30
N ALA A 12 1.64 6.23 12.22
CA ALA A 12 2.45 5.04 12.48
C ALA A 12 2.64 4.15 11.24
N THR A 13 1.60 4.03 10.40
CA THR A 13 1.65 3.28 9.13
C THR A 13 2.59 3.97 8.15
N THR A 14 2.46 5.28 7.95
CA THR A 14 3.32 6.04 7.01
C THR A 14 4.79 6.06 7.41
N VAL A 15 5.10 5.98 8.71
CA VAL A 15 6.47 5.80 9.23
C VAL A 15 6.96 4.38 8.95
N LEU A 16 6.12 3.36 9.20
CA LEU A 16 6.46 1.96 8.98
C LEU A 16 6.71 1.65 7.49
N THR A 17 5.89 2.20 6.61
CA THR A 17 5.98 2.03 5.15
C THR A 17 6.94 3.01 4.48
N THR A 18 7.65 3.82 5.27
CA THR A 18 8.63 4.80 4.80
C THR A 18 8.10 5.83 3.79
N ILE A 19 6.78 6.10 3.78
CA ILE A 19 6.17 7.11 2.90
C ILE A 19 6.42 8.52 3.45
N GLY A 20 6.15 8.72 4.73
CA GLY A 20 6.54 9.94 5.44
C GLY A 20 6.07 11.27 4.86
N TYR A 21 4.77 11.44 4.52
CA TYR A 21 4.21 12.68 3.93
C TYR A 21 4.52 14.02 4.62
N GLY A 22 4.98 14.02 5.87
CA GLY A 22 5.38 15.24 6.57
C GLY A 22 4.26 16.16 7.08
N HIS A 23 2.99 15.91 6.73
CA HIS A 23 1.85 16.74 7.16
C HIS A 23 1.56 16.66 8.68
N SER A 24 1.89 15.54 9.33
CA SER A 24 1.75 15.34 10.79
C SER A 24 3.07 14.83 11.36
N THR A 25 3.88 15.73 11.94
CA THR A 25 5.19 15.38 12.53
C THR A 25 5.22 15.63 14.04
N PRO A 26 5.98 14.82 14.80
CA PRO A 26 6.11 15.01 16.24
C PRO A 26 6.87 16.30 16.52
N LYS A 27 6.18 17.28 17.13
CA LYS A 27 6.77 18.58 17.48
C LYS A 27 7.61 18.53 18.76
N THR A 28 7.38 17.54 19.62
CA THR A 28 8.08 17.37 20.90
C THR A 28 9.33 16.52 20.75
N ASP A 29 10.38 16.85 21.49
CA ASP A 29 11.65 16.10 21.40
C ASP A 29 11.52 14.65 21.88
N ARG A 30 10.66 14.40 22.87
CA ARG A 30 10.29 13.04 23.29
C ARG A 30 9.58 12.27 22.18
N GLY A 31 8.67 12.91 21.44
CA GLY A 31 7.96 12.31 20.31
C GLY A 31 8.92 11.94 19.17
N LYS A 32 9.87 12.82 18.85
CA LYS A 32 10.91 12.55 17.85
C LYS A 32 11.75 11.33 18.22
N PHE A 33 12.23 11.26 19.47
CA PHE A 33 13.01 10.12 19.97
C PHE A 33 12.21 8.80 19.90
N PHE A 34 10.93 8.82 20.30
CA PHE A 34 10.06 7.66 20.17
C PHE A 34 9.90 7.21 18.71
N THR A 35 9.66 8.14 17.78
CA THR A 35 9.58 7.83 16.35
C THR A 35 10.88 7.22 15.81
N MET A 36 12.06 7.69 16.26
CA MET A 36 13.35 7.12 15.84
C MET A 36 13.47 5.64 16.23
N VAL A 37 13.14 5.29 17.48
CA VAL A 37 13.15 3.90 17.97
C VAL A 37 12.10 3.06 17.24
N TYR A 38 10.90 3.60 17.06
CA TYR A 38 9.81 2.93 16.34
C TYR A 38 10.20 2.63 14.88
N ALA A 39 10.82 3.57 14.17
CA ALA A 39 11.27 3.37 12.80
C ALA A 39 12.39 2.32 12.70
N MET A 40 13.35 2.34 13.64
CA MET A 40 14.48 1.41 13.65
C MET A 40 14.04 -0.06 13.78
N ILE A 41 13.01 -0.33 14.58
CA ILE A 41 12.48 -1.69 14.76
C ILE A 41 11.38 -1.99 13.74
N GLY A 42 10.53 -1.01 13.44
CA GLY A 42 9.38 -1.16 12.58
C GLY A 42 9.75 -1.42 11.13
N ILE A 43 10.68 -0.65 10.55
CA ILE A 43 11.06 -0.81 9.13
C ILE A 43 11.55 -2.24 8.82
N PRO A 44 12.51 -2.84 9.55
CA PRO A 44 12.95 -4.20 9.25
C PRO A 44 11.85 -5.24 9.47
N LEU A 45 11.04 -5.12 10.52
CA LEU A 45 9.90 -6.01 10.74
C LEU A 45 8.85 -5.88 9.63
N GLY A 46 8.56 -4.65 9.20
CA GLY A 46 7.67 -4.36 8.09
C GLY A 46 8.15 -5.02 6.80
N LEU A 47 9.44 -4.88 6.46
CA LEU A 47 10.05 -5.55 5.30
C LEU A 47 9.92 -7.08 5.38
N LEU A 48 10.16 -7.68 6.55
CA LEU A 48 9.98 -9.12 6.73
C LEU A 48 8.52 -9.56 6.56
N MET A 49 7.57 -8.78 7.10
CA MET A 49 6.14 -9.03 6.90
C MET A 49 5.75 -8.89 5.42
N PHE A 50 6.24 -7.87 4.72
CA PHE A 50 5.98 -7.68 3.28
C PHE A 50 6.53 -8.84 2.46
N ASN A 51 7.74 -9.32 2.75
CA ASN A 51 8.30 -10.49 2.07
C ASN A 51 7.43 -11.74 2.27
N SER A 52 6.97 -11.99 3.50
CA SER A 52 6.08 -13.13 3.77
C SER A 52 4.73 -13.02 3.06
N ILE A 53 4.15 -11.82 3.01
CA ILE A 53 2.90 -11.57 2.27
C ILE A 53 3.12 -11.75 0.76
N GLY A 54 4.23 -11.26 0.22
CA GLY A 54 4.61 -11.41 -1.18
C GLY A 54 4.73 -12.87 -1.61
N GLU A 55 5.37 -13.71 -0.78
CA GLU A 55 5.48 -15.16 -1.03
C GLU A 55 4.10 -15.84 -1.04
N ARG A 56 3.23 -15.48 -0.09
CA ARG A 56 1.85 -15.99 -0.04
C ARG A 56 1.04 -15.56 -1.27
N LEU A 57 1.20 -14.31 -1.72
CA LEU A 57 0.55 -13.80 -2.91
C LEU A 57 1.05 -14.51 -4.18
N ASN A 58 2.34 -14.81 -4.26
CA ASN A 58 2.94 -15.55 -5.36
C ASN A 58 2.37 -16.98 -5.44
N ASN A 59 2.33 -17.68 -4.29
CA ASN A 59 1.72 -19.00 -4.19
C ASN A 59 0.23 -18.99 -4.58
N PHE A 60 -0.51 -17.98 -4.15
CA PHE A 60 -1.91 -17.79 -4.53
C PHE A 60 -2.05 -17.53 -6.05
N SER A 61 -1.18 -16.70 -6.62
CA SER A 61 -1.16 -16.38 -8.05
C SER A 61 -0.93 -17.64 -8.89
N SER A 62 0.01 -18.50 -8.48
CA SER A 62 0.23 -19.82 -9.11
C SER A 62 -1.02 -20.70 -9.08
N ILE A 63 -1.79 -20.69 -7.97
CA ILE A 63 -3.07 -21.44 -7.88
C ILE A 63 -4.10 -20.87 -8.86
N VAL A 64 -4.24 -19.55 -8.92
CA VAL A 64 -5.19 -18.87 -9.81
C VAL A 64 -4.83 -19.12 -11.28
N ILE A 65 -3.56 -18.96 -11.66
CA ILE A 65 -3.07 -19.23 -13.02
C ILE A 65 -3.37 -20.68 -13.41
N ASN A 66 -3.09 -21.63 -12.53
CA ASN A 66 -3.36 -23.05 -12.78
C ASN A 66 -4.86 -23.36 -12.90
N ARG A 67 -5.72 -22.62 -12.19
CA ARG A 67 -7.18 -22.75 -12.30
C ARG A 67 -7.72 -22.13 -13.59
N VAL A 68 -7.26 -20.93 -13.96
CA VAL A 68 -7.63 -20.26 -15.22
C VAL A 68 -7.16 -21.07 -16.43
N ARG A 69 -5.92 -21.58 -16.43
CA ARG A 69 -5.40 -22.44 -17.50
C ARG A 69 -6.18 -23.74 -17.65
N ARG A 70 -6.64 -24.34 -16.54
CA ARG A 70 -7.56 -25.49 -16.57
C ARG A 70 -8.89 -25.15 -17.24
N LEU A 71 -9.47 -23.98 -16.95
CA LEU A 71 -10.71 -23.53 -17.58
C LEU A 71 -10.54 -23.27 -19.08
N LEU A 72 -9.41 -22.70 -19.48
CA LEU A 72 -9.09 -22.39 -20.88
C LEU A 72 -8.60 -23.60 -21.70
N LYS A 73 -8.57 -24.82 -21.13
CA LYS A 73 -8.06 -26.06 -21.76
C LYS A 73 -6.69 -25.89 -22.44
N ALA A 74 -5.86 -24.98 -21.94
CA ALA A 74 -4.54 -24.75 -22.52
C ALA A 74 -3.60 -25.93 -22.17
N LYS A 75 -2.83 -26.39 -23.16
CA LYS A 75 -1.79 -27.41 -23.00
C LYS A 75 -0.75 -26.85 -22.00
N GLN A 76 -0.42 -27.58 -20.94
CA GLN A 76 0.31 -27.03 -19.79
C GLN A 76 1.83 -26.95 -20.03
N PRO A 77 2.44 -25.75 -20.15
CA PRO A 77 3.80 -25.53 -19.69
C PRO A 77 3.82 -25.26 -18.18
N GLU A 78 4.96 -25.52 -17.53
CA GLU A 78 5.20 -25.04 -16.17
C GLU A 78 4.95 -23.52 -16.07
N THR A 79 4.52 -23.06 -14.90
CA THR A 79 4.39 -21.62 -14.60
C THR A 79 5.77 -20.99 -14.62
N THR A 80 6.03 -20.19 -15.64
CA THR A 80 7.30 -19.46 -15.75
C THR A 80 7.28 -18.28 -14.80
N GLU A 81 8.44 -17.86 -14.28
CA GLU A 81 8.58 -16.65 -13.46
C GLU A 81 8.01 -15.40 -14.16
N MET A 82 8.10 -15.35 -15.50
CA MET A 82 7.52 -14.29 -16.34
C MET A 82 5.98 -14.21 -16.24
N ASP A 83 5.29 -15.35 -16.10
CA ASP A 83 3.83 -15.37 -15.94
C ASP A 83 3.41 -14.75 -14.60
N LEU A 84 4.20 -15.01 -13.55
CA LEU A 84 3.97 -14.49 -12.20
C LEU A 84 4.22 -12.98 -12.15
N ILE A 85 5.29 -12.50 -12.81
CA ILE A 85 5.58 -11.06 -12.93
C ILE A 85 4.47 -10.35 -13.72
N LEU A 86 3.97 -10.95 -14.80
CA LEU A 86 2.89 -10.37 -15.61
C LEU A 86 1.55 -10.30 -14.85
N VAL A 87 1.20 -11.35 -14.10
CA VAL A 87 0.00 -11.34 -13.26
C VAL A 87 0.13 -10.36 -12.09
N ALA A 88 1.30 -10.32 -11.44
CA ALA A 88 1.56 -9.37 -10.35
C ALA A 88 1.49 -7.90 -10.84
N SER A 89 2.09 -7.59 -11.98
CA SER A 89 2.00 -6.24 -12.58
C SER A 89 0.57 -5.89 -12.99
N ALA A 90 -0.18 -6.81 -13.61
CA ALA A 90 -1.59 -6.60 -13.92
C ALA A 90 -2.45 -6.36 -12.67
N LEU A 91 -2.22 -7.12 -11.60
CA LEU A 91 -2.88 -6.92 -10.31
C LEU A 91 -2.56 -5.52 -9.74
N SER A 92 -1.30 -5.10 -9.81
CA SER A 92 -0.88 -3.76 -9.37
C SER A 92 -1.59 -2.65 -10.14
N PHE A 93 -1.74 -2.79 -11.46
CA PHE A 93 -2.53 -1.85 -12.26
C PHE A 93 -3.99 -1.81 -11.77
N ILE A 94 -4.65 -2.95 -11.63
CA ILE A 94 -6.04 -3.01 -11.14
C ILE A 94 -6.16 -2.29 -9.79
N VAL A 95 -5.26 -2.59 -8.85
CA VAL A 95 -5.22 -1.96 -7.54
C VAL A 95 -5.09 -0.43 -7.67
N VAL A 96 -4.16 0.08 -8.47
CA VAL A 96 -3.99 1.54 -8.69
C VAL A 96 -5.23 2.19 -9.31
N PHE A 97 -5.81 1.59 -10.34
CA PHE A 97 -6.99 2.16 -11.03
C PHE A 97 -8.22 2.16 -10.12
N THR A 98 -8.45 1.08 -9.36
CA THR A 98 -9.55 1.00 -8.37
C THR A 98 -9.30 1.94 -7.19
N GLY A 99 -8.05 2.03 -6.70
CA GLY A 99 -7.65 2.98 -5.67
C GLY A 99 -7.91 4.41 -6.11
N ALA A 100 -7.47 4.80 -7.30
CA ALA A 100 -7.69 6.13 -7.86
C ALA A 100 -9.19 6.46 -8.03
N ALA A 101 -10.02 5.50 -8.46
CA ALA A 101 -11.47 5.71 -8.55
C ALA A 101 -12.08 5.96 -7.16
N THR A 102 -11.64 5.20 -6.17
CA THR A 102 -12.03 5.34 -4.77
C THR A 102 -11.63 6.72 -4.25
N PHE A 103 -10.35 7.10 -4.31
CA PHE A 103 -9.86 8.38 -3.82
C PHE A 103 -10.47 9.59 -4.55
N SER A 104 -10.68 9.49 -5.87
CA SER A 104 -11.36 10.54 -6.64
C SER A 104 -12.80 10.76 -6.17
N HIS A 105 -13.53 9.69 -5.84
CA HIS A 105 -14.90 9.80 -5.34
C HIS A 105 -14.98 10.32 -3.90
N TYR A 106 -14.09 9.88 -3.02
CA TYR A 106 -14.12 10.23 -1.59
C TYR A 106 -13.53 11.61 -1.29
N GLU A 107 -12.38 11.95 -1.89
CA GLU A 107 -11.68 13.22 -1.63
C GLU A 107 -12.10 14.32 -2.63
N GLY A 108 -12.97 14.00 -3.59
CA GLY A 108 -13.44 14.93 -4.63
C GLY A 108 -12.34 15.38 -5.60
N TRP A 109 -11.20 14.69 -5.63
CA TRP A 109 -10.10 15.00 -6.53
C TRP A 109 -10.40 14.56 -7.96
N THR A 110 -9.75 15.20 -8.92
CA THR A 110 -9.75 14.71 -10.31
C THR A 110 -9.12 13.32 -10.36
N TYR A 111 -9.58 12.48 -11.29
CA TYR A 111 -9.05 11.12 -11.44
C TYR A 111 -7.53 11.10 -11.64
N PHE A 112 -6.99 12.08 -12.36
CA PHE A 112 -5.56 12.26 -12.57
C PHE A 112 -4.81 12.51 -11.25
N ASN A 113 -5.33 13.42 -10.41
CA ASN A 113 -4.75 13.69 -9.09
C ASN A 113 -4.82 12.46 -8.18
N ALA A 114 -5.88 11.67 -8.28
CA ALA A 114 -6.01 10.43 -7.53
C ALA A 114 -5.03 9.33 -7.99
N ILE A 115 -4.77 9.20 -9.30
CA ILE A 115 -3.70 8.33 -9.82
C ILE A 115 -2.34 8.82 -9.35
N TYR A 116 -2.07 10.12 -9.46
CA TYR A 116 -0.82 10.72 -9.02
C TYR A 116 -0.59 10.47 -7.52
N TYR A 117 -1.62 10.66 -6.70
CA TYR A 117 -1.60 10.32 -5.28
C TYR A 117 -1.25 8.84 -5.06
N CYS A 118 -1.95 7.91 -5.73
CA CYS A 118 -1.66 6.48 -5.62
C CYS A 118 -0.21 6.17 -6.00
N PHE A 119 0.29 6.73 -7.11
CA PHE A 119 1.65 6.51 -7.56
C PHE A 119 2.69 7.01 -6.55
N VAL A 120 2.58 8.25 -6.09
CA VAL A 120 3.51 8.86 -5.11
C VAL A 120 3.47 8.13 -3.76
N THR A 121 2.30 7.65 -3.36
CA THR A 121 2.08 6.87 -2.13
C THR A 121 2.75 5.51 -2.22
N LEU A 122 2.47 4.76 -3.28
CA LEU A 122 2.90 3.38 -3.46
C LEU A 122 4.40 3.26 -3.76
N THR A 123 4.95 4.24 -4.47
CA THR A 123 6.40 4.35 -4.68
C THR A 123 7.15 4.85 -3.43
N THR A 124 6.42 5.13 -2.34
CA THR A 124 6.97 5.66 -1.08
C THR A 124 7.70 7.00 -1.24
N ILE A 125 7.41 7.75 -2.31
CA ILE A 125 7.96 9.11 -2.53
C ILE A 125 7.32 10.07 -1.52
N GLY A 126 5.99 10.00 -1.36
CA GLY A 126 5.28 10.69 -0.29
C GLY A 126 5.46 12.21 -0.24
N PHE A 127 5.34 12.93 -1.36
CA PHE A 127 5.51 14.40 -1.39
C PHE A 127 4.64 15.16 -0.38
N GLY A 128 3.45 14.64 -0.06
CA GLY A 128 2.54 15.22 0.93
C GLY A 128 1.72 16.41 0.41
N ASP A 129 1.76 16.66 -0.89
CA ASP A 129 0.93 17.64 -1.60
C ASP A 129 -0.53 17.20 -1.72
N LEU A 130 -0.77 15.90 -1.89
CA LEU A 130 -2.07 15.25 -1.74
C LEU A 130 -1.98 14.19 -0.65
N VAL A 131 -2.89 14.25 0.32
CA VAL A 131 -2.93 13.32 1.45
C VAL A 131 -4.38 12.93 1.70
N ALA A 132 -4.71 11.65 1.47
CA ALA A 132 -6.03 11.12 1.77
C ALA A 132 -6.25 11.08 3.29
N LEU A 133 -7.52 11.06 3.73
CA LEU A 133 -7.92 11.06 5.14
C LEU A 133 -7.68 12.36 5.93
N GLN A 134 -7.29 13.46 5.27
CA GLN A 134 -7.10 14.76 5.92
C GLN A 134 -8.40 15.57 6.06
N GLN A 135 -9.40 15.36 5.18
CA GLN A 135 -10.60 16.21 5.17
C GLN A 135 -11.53 15.87 6.34
N ASP A 136 -11.84 16.88 7.15
CA ASP A 136 -12.52 16.78 8.45
C ASP A 136 -13.76 15.85 8.39
N ASN A 137 -13.74 14.83 9.25
CA ASN A 137 -14.75 13.76 9.45
C ASN A 137 -14.60 12.46 8.63
N ALA A 138 -13.71 12.34 7.65
CA ALA A 138 -13.55 11.05 6.93
C ALA A 138 -13.10 9.88 7.84
N LEU A 139 -12.29 10.18 8.87
CA LEU A 139 -11.75 9.22 9.84
C LEU A 139 -12.80 8.63 10.80
N GLU A 140 -13.88 9.38 11.10
CA GLU A 140 -14.96 8.92 12.01
C GLU A 140 -16.19 8.41 11.25
N THR A 141 -16.42 8.86 10.01
CA THR A 141 -17.65 8.57 9.28
C THR A 141 -17.59 7.26 8.48
N LYS A 142 -16.40 6.78 8.08
CA LYS A 142 -16.25 5.59 7.19
C LYS A 142 -15.00 4.73 7.51
N PRO A 143 -15.03 3.87 8.54
CA PRO A 143 -13.89 3.02 8.91
C PRO A 143 -13.44 2.07 7.80
N GLU A 144 -14.36 1.65 6.92
CA GLU A 144 -14.07 0.80 5.77
C GLU A 144 -13.17 1.46 4.71
N TYR A 145 -13.29 2.77 4.49
CA TYR A 145 -12.37 3.53 3.63
C TYR A 145 -10.96 3.62 4.24
N VAL A 146 -10.89 3.80 5.56
CA VAL A 146 -9.62 3.85 6.30
C VAL A 146 -8.91 2.50 6.22
N ILE A 147 -9.64 1.42 6.45
CA ILE A 147 -9.11 0.06 6.35
C ILE A 147 -8.65 -0.22 4.92
N PHE A 148 -9.43 0.15 3.89
CA PHE A 148 -9.03 0.00 2.50
C PHE A 148 -7.74 0.77 2.18
N ALA A 149 -7.62 2.04 2.59
CA ALA A 149 -6.43 2.84 2.35
C ALA A 149 -5.18 2.28 3.07
N LEU A 150 -5.34 1.78 4.29
CA LEU A 150 -4.27 1.14 5.05
C LEU A 150 -3.86 -0.20 4.41
N PHE A 151 -4.82 -1.02 3.98
CA PHE A 151 -4.53 -2.23 3.21
C PHE A 151 -3.86 -1.89 1.89
N PHE A 152 -4.30 -0.86 1.17
CA PHE A 152 -3.70 -0.42 -0.09
C PHE A 152 -2.23 -0.02 0.08
N ILE A 153 -1.92 0.74 1.14
CA ILE A 153 -0.55 1.13 1.49
C ILE A 153 0.30 -0.08 1.90
N MET A 154 -0.29 -1.06 2.59
CA MET A 154 0.39 -2.26 3.06
C MET A 154 0.54 -3.35 1.98
N PHE A 155 -0.37 -3.41 1.02
CA PHE A 155 -0.42 -4.48 0.03
C PHE A 155 0.29 -4.13 -1.27
N TRP A 156 0.98 -2.98 -1.34
CA TRP A 156 1.82 -2.69 -2.48
C TRP A 156 2.96 -3.73 -2.54
N PRO A 157 3.07 -4.48 -3.65
CA PRO A 157 4.16 -5.42 -3.80
C PRO A 157 5.45 -4.63 -3.98
N ARG A 158 6.26 -4.51 -2.91
CA ARG A 158 7.71 -4.49 -3.07
C ARG A 158 8.15 -5.90 -3.47
N ASN A 159 7.76 -6.34 -4.66
CA ASN A 159 8.27 -7.57 -5.24
C ASN A 159 9.76 -7.34 -5.55
N HIS A 160 10.59 -7.68 -4.58
CA HIS A 160 11.97 -8.14 -4.69
C HIS A 160 12.72 -7.77 -5.98
N CYS A 161 13.49 -6.67 -5.93
CA CYS A 161 14.72 -6.50 -6.72
C CYS A 161 15.95 -7.10 -6.00
N CYS A 162 15.80 -8.22 -5.30
CA CYS A 162 16.93 -8.92 -4.70
C CYS A 162 16.69 -10.43 -4.78
N VAL A 163 17.08 -11.00 -5.92
CA VAL A 163 17.53 -12.39 -6.01
C VAL A 163 18.95 -12.32 -6.56
N PRO A 164 20.01 -12.56 -5.76
CA PRO A 164 21.25 -13.08 -6.30
C PRO A 164 21.11 -14.58 -6.61
#